data_AF-A0A7X4ANV3-F1
#
_entry.id   AF-A0A7X4ANV3-F1
#
_cell.length_a   1.000
_cell.length_b   1.000
_cell.length_c   1.000
_cell.angle_alpha   90.00
_cell.angle_beta   90.00
_cell.angle_gamma   90.00
#
_symmetry.space_group_name_H-M   'P 1'
#
loop_
_entity.id
_entity.type
_entity.pdbx_description
1 polymer ?
#
loop_
_entity_poly.entity_id
_entity_poly.type
_entity_poly.pdbx_seq_one_letter_code
_entity_poly.pdbx_strand_id
1 'polypeptide(L)'
;MKNKFILSHFFYLTSILSLLFCFGCGDTEDEQDVINPAYHTFLDEPDDQSLQADDQPLQLTARLTDIELKEAEQWLHLTLKDWTNLKDEDWEKLKGEDWVRLTDAEVKALMNLKVPPGWAFEEADEALRKKHREAQLFQQFGDIPQLRYMVEFDRTWGGGIVTLERAKQLVADMAAMYFLFPGPGNQQSFEKMRNMLQSIIEQGKRSLEKEELRLLEQLRIEDPEAWVKSMRAFFIEKHGNTPGTNTIIEFLRKLELDLPRADNECRSYLTAYNALYTAFKIRSTYEYEYYAMFEASDQLRPIVAEVPLRILEKYREARAEGISFYDIDWDND
;
A
#
# COMPACT_ATOMS: atom_id res chain seq x y z
N MET A 1 -14.69 -15.37 -51.29
CA MET A 1 -14.11 -14.01 -51.20
C MET A 1 -13.35 -13.92 -49.89
N LYS A 2 -12.04 -14.19 -49.94
CA LYS A 2 -11.11 -14.24 -48.81
C LYS A 2 -9.88 -13.39 -49.17
N ASN A 3 -9.31 -12.75 -48.16
CA ASN A 3 -7.94 -12.24 -48.10
C ASN A 3 -7.55 -11.09 -49.05
N LYS A 4 -7.88 -9.84 -48.67
CA LYS A 4 -7.18 -8.64 -49.19
C LYS A 4 -6.70 -7.63 -48.14
N PHE A 5 -6.83 -7.90 -46.84
CA PHE A 5 -6.52 -6.90 -45.79
C PHE A 5 -5.16 -7.04 -45.09
N ILE A 6 -4.33 -8.06 -45.40
CA ILE A 6 -3.09 -8.34 -44.65
C ILE A 6 -1.82 -7.74 -45.30
N LEU A 7 -1.88 -7.30 -46.57
CA LEU A 7 -0.67 -6.79 -47.24
C LEU A 7 -0.27 -5.34 -46.88
N SER A 8 -1.18 -4.55 -46.29
CA SER A 8 -0.91 -3.12 -46.01
C SER A 8 -0.08 -2.88 -44.75
N HIS A 9 -0.07 -3.82 -43.78
CA HIS A 9 0.68 -3.65 -42.53
C HIS A 9 2.17 -4.02 -42.68
N PHE A 10 2.51 -4.86 -43.66
CA PHE A 10 3.91 -5.26 -43.90
C PHE A 10 4.76 -4.16 -44.57
N PHE A 11 4.14 -3.22 -45.31
CA PHE A 11 4.86 -2.10 -45.94
C PHE A 11 5.15 -0.94 -44.97
N TYR A 12 4.41 -0.82 -43.87
CA TYR A 12 4.64 0.26 -42.89
C TYR A 12 5.78 -0.07 -41.93
N LEU A 13 5.96 -1.37 -41.60
CA LEU A 13 6.96 -1.83 -40.63
C LEU A 13 8.40 -1.81 -41.18
N THR A 14 8.58 -1.99 -42.50
CA THR A 14 9.90 -1.90 -43.14
C THR A 14 10.39 -0.45 -43.33
N SER A 15 9.48 0.53 -43.36
CA SER A 15 9.85 1.94 -43.48
C SER A 15 10.32 2.55 -42.15
N ILE A 16 9.88 2.00 -41.01
CA ILE A 16 10.30 2.49 -39.68
C ILE A 16 11.66 1.88 -39.28
N LEU A 17 11.96 0.62 -39.66
CA LEU A 17 13.29 0.03 -39.37
C LEU A 17 14.43 0.64 -40.19
N SER A 18 14.15 1.20 -41.37
CA SER A 18 15.18 1.84 -42.22
C SER A 18 15.70 3.17 -41.66
N LEU A 19 14.98 3.80 -40.73
CA LEU A 19 15.40 5.06 -40.09
C LEU A 19 16.28 4.86 -38.84
N LEU A 20 16.44 3.63 -38.36
CA LEU A 20 17.22 3.32 -37.15
C LEU A 20 18.70 2.98 -37.42
N PHE A 21 19.15 2.97 -38.68
CA PHE A 21 20.53 2.63 -39.08
C PHE A 21 21.37 3.81 -39.61
N CYS A 22 20.93 5.06 -39.43
CA CYS A 22 21.64 6.25 -39.95
C CYS A 22 22.35 7.13 -38.90
N PHE A 23 22.51 6.69 -37.65
CA PHE A 23 23.45 7.32 -36.71
C PHE A 23 24.73 6.50 -36.62
N GLY A 24 25.55 6.63 -37.67
CA GLY A 24 26.93 6.17 -37.70
C GLY A 24 27.89 7.28 -37.25
N CYS A 25 28.89 6.85 -36.47
CA CYS A 25 30.29 7.26 -36.47
C CYS A 25 30.63 8.75 -36.64
N GLY A 26 31.10 9.34 -35.56
CA GLY A 26 31.96 10.53 -35.58
C GLY A 26 33.20 10.27 -34.74
N ASP A 27 34.19 9.61 -35.35
CA ASP A 27 35.60 9.61 -34.95
C ASP A 27 36.22 10.94 -35.38
N THR A 28 36.81 11.69 -34.45
CA THR A 28 37.95 12.55 -34.74
C THR A 28 38.93 12.49 -33.58
N GLU A 29 40.08 11.94 -33.91
CA GLU A 29 41.35 11.93 -33.20
C GLU A 29 41.77 13.36 -32.79
N ASP A 30 42.33 13.49 -31.59
CA ASP A 30 43.48 14.37 -31.35
C ASP A 30 44.32 13.77 -30.21
N GLU A 31 45.54 13.37 -30.59
CA GLU A 31 46.61 12.91 -29.74
C GLU A 31 47.18 14.06 -28.91
N GLN A 32 47.44 13.84 -27.61
CA GLN A 32 48.80 14.06 -27.09
C GLN A 32 49.04 13.35 -25.74
N ASP A 33 50.13 12.59 -25.76
CA ASP A 33 50.76 11.82 -24.70
C ASP A 33 51.04 12.59 -23.40
N VAL A 34 51.08 11.87 -22.27
CA VAL A 34 52.31 11.59 -21.49
C VAL A 34 51.97 10.88 -20.15
N ILE A 35 52.35 9.59 -20.10
CA ILE A 35 52.84 8.77 -18.97
C ILE A 35 51.84 8.05 -18.02
N ASN A 36 51.75 6.73 -18.29
CA ASN A 36 51.37 5.52 -17.52
C ASN A 36 52.11 5.37 -16.15
N PRO A 37 51.88 4.33 -15.30
CA PRO A 37 50.79 3.35 -15.22
C PRO A 37 50.26 3.07 -13.78
N ALA A 38 49.01 2.62 -13.67
CA ALA A 38 48.63 1.60 -12.68
C ALA A 38 47.32 0.93 -13.14
N TYR A 39 47.45 -0.28 -13.69
CA TYR A 39 46.33 -1.13 -14.07
C TYR A 39 45.59 -1.65 -12.83
N HIS A 40 44.28 -1.41 -12.76
CA HIS A 40 43.33 -2.41 -12.27
C HIS A 40 42.06 -2.35 -13.12
N THR A 41 41.95 -3.35 -13.98
CA THR A 41 40.74 -3.83 -14.65
C THR A 41 39.66 -4.15 -13.62
N PHE A 42 38.39 -3.78 -13.85
CA PHE A 42 37.21 -4.66 -13.81
C PHE A 42 35.90 -3.87 -13.96
N LEU A 43 35.22 -4.10 -15.10
CA LEU A 43 33.77 -4.06 -15.34
C LEU A 43 32.93 -2.89 -14.80
N ASP A 44 32.57 -1.99 -15.72
CA ASP A 44 31.40 -1.11 -15.63
C ASP A 44 30.12 -1.97 -15.56
N GLU A 45 29.50 -2.01 -14.37
CA GLU A 45 28.08 -2.30 -14.24
C GLU A 45 27.29 -1.03 -14.62
N PRO A 46 26.20 -1.15 -15.40
CA PRO A 46 25.39 0.00 -15.75
C PRO A 46 24.70 0.55 -14.50
N ASP A 47 24.77 1.88 -14.33
CA ASP A 47 24.08 2.66 -13.30
C ASP A 47 22.63 2.20 -13.12
N ASP A 48 22.38 1.46 -12.05
CA ASP A 48 21.05 1.08 -11.57
C ASP A 48 20.44 2.25 -10.78
N GLN A 49 20.45 3.45 -11.38
CA GLN A 49 19.63 4.58 -10.94
C GLN A 49 18.20 4.42 -11.48
N SER A 50 17.60 3.27 -11.16
CA SER A 50 16.18 3.02 -11.30
C SER A 50 15.48 3.65 -10.09
N LEU A 51 14.97 4.87 -10.29
CA LEU A 51 13.78 5.43 -9.64
C LEU A 51 13.54 4.98 -8.18
N GLN A 52 14.27 5.57 -7.24
CA GLN A 52 13.68 5.81 -5.93
C GLN A 52 12.51 6.77 -6.16
N ALA A 53 11.31 6.20 -6.30
CA ALA A 53 10.10 6.97 -6.06
C ALA A 53 10.23 7.57 -4.66
N ASP A 54 10.06 8.89 -4.57
CA ASP A 54 9.91 9.60 -3.30
C ASP A 54 8.76 8.97 -2.50
N ASP A 55 9.06 7.93 -1.74
CA ASP A 55 8.24 7.39 -0.67
C ASP A 55 8.30 8.37 0.50
N GLN A 56 7.76 9.59 0.30
CA GLN A 56 7.36 10.38 1.45
C GLN A 56 6.24 9.58 2.14
N PRO A 57 6.46 9.14 3.40
CA PRO A 57 5.42 8.40 4.11
C PRO A 57 4.21 9.33 4.21
N LEU A 58 3.08 8.88 3.65
CA LEU A 58 1.77 9.43 3.94
C LEU A 58 1.67 9.54 5.47
N GLN A 59 1.78 10.76 5.99
CA GLN A 59 1.73 10.99 7.43
C GLN A 59 0.28 10.79 7.87
N LEU A 60 -0.08 9.55 8.19
CA LEU A 60 -1.31 9.23 8.89
C LEU A 60 -1.21 9.80 10.31
N THR A 61 -1.64 11.05 10.47
CA THR A 61 -1.58 11.77 11.76
C THR A 61 -2.71 11.39 12.71
N ALA A 62 -3.74 10.67 12.24
CA ALA A 62 -4.80 10.10 13.06
C ALA A 62 -4.62 8.58 13.17
N ARG A 63 -4.68 8.04 14.38
CA ARG A 63 -4.67 6.60 14.64
C ARG A 63 -5.96 6.01 14.07
N LEU A 64 -5.86 5.34 12.93
CA LEU A 64 -6.98 4.63 12.32
C LEU A 64 -7.44 3.50 13.24
N THR A 65 -8.75 3.29 13.26
CA THR A 65 -9.40 2.16 13.93
C THR A 65 -9.65 1.02 12.95
N ASP A 66 -9.81 -0.20 13.48
CA ASP A 66 -10.21 -1.36 12.70
C ASP A 66 -11.56 -1.15 11.98
N ILE A 67 -12.48 -0.40 12.60
CA ILE A 67 -13.78 -0.06 12.01
C ILE A 67 -13.59 0.81 10.76
N GLU A 68 -12.79 1.88 10.85
CA GLU A 68 -12.55 2.79 9.72
C GLU A 68 -11.87 2.07 8.54
N LEU A 69 -10.95 1.14 8.82
CA LEU A 69 -10.31 0.32 7.80
C LEU A 69 -11.31 -0.62 7.13
N LYS A 70 -12.14 -1.33 7.90
CA LYS A 70 -13.18 -2.22 7.36
C LYS A 70 -14.20 -1.47 6.52
N GLU A 71 -14.60 -0.27 6.94
CA GLU A 71 -15.46 0.58 6.14
C GLU A 71 -14.80 0.98 4.82
N ALA A 72 -13.52 1.36 4.85
CA ALA A 72 -12.77 1.70 3.63
C ALA A 72 -12.62 0.52 2.67
N GLU A 73 -12.41 -0.69 3.20
CA GLU A 73 -12.36 -1.91 2.39
C GLU A 73 -13.66 -2.18 1.64
N GLN A 74 -14.81 -1.91 2.25
CA GLN A 74 -16.10 -2.08 1.58
C GLN A 74 -16.17 -1.25 0.29
N TRP A 75 -15.69 0.00 0.32
CA TRP A 75 -15.61 0.86 -0.86
C TRP A 75 -14.59 0.38 -1.88
N LEU A 76 -13.45 -0.15 -1.41
CA LEU A 76 -12.41 -0.69 -2.28
C LEU A 76 -12.91 -1.91 -3.09
N HIS A 77 -13.78 -2.73 -2.49
CA HIS A 77 -14.32 -3.94 -3.11
C HIS A 77 -15.42 -3.69 -4.15
N LEU A 78 -15.98 -2.48 -4.21
CA LEU A 78 -16.94 -2.12 -5.25
C LEU A 78 -16.29 -2.16 -6.63
N THR A 79 -16.93 -2.87 -7.56
CA THR A 79 -16.56 -2.80 -8.98
C THR A 79 -17.04 -1.50 -9.58
N LEU A 80 -16.49 -1.14 -10.74
CA LEU A 80 -16.95 0.04 -11.48
C LEU A 80 -18.46 0.03 -11.74
N LYS A 81 -19.03 -1.16 -12.01
CA LYS A 81 -20.47 -1.33 -12.17
C LYS A 81 -21.22 -1.04 -10.87
N ASP A 82 -20.69 -1.44 -9.73
CA ASP A 82 -21.34 -1.18 -8.44
C ASP A 82 -21.37 0.32 -8.15
N TRP A 83 -20.26 1.03 -8.40
CA TRP A 83 -20.20 2.49 -8.31
C TRP A 83 -21.25 3.19 -9.17
N THR A 84 -21.50 2.70 -10.39
CA THR A 84 -22.54 3.27 -11.27
C THR A 84 -23.97 3.07 -10.76
N ASN A 85 -24.19 2.12 -9.85
CA ASN A 85 -25.51 1.76 -9.31
C ASN A 85 -25.73 2.23 -7.86
N LEU A 86 -24.80 3.01 -7.30
CA LEU A 86 -24.96 3.60 -5.98
C LEU A 86 -26.16 4.54 -5.94
N LYS A 87 -26.88 4.53 -4.80
CA LYS A 87 -28.00 5.44 -4.56
C LYS A 87 -27.51 6.77 -3.99
N ASP A 88 -28.36 7.78 -4.03
CA ASP A 88 -28.11 9.11 -3.48
C ASP A 88 -27.59 9.02 -2.04
N GLU A 89 -28.18 8.18 -1.19
CA GLU A 89 -27.76 8.02 0.21
C GLU A 89 -26.34 7.44 0.34
N ASP A 90 -25.89 6.65 -0.63
CA ASP A 90 -24.54 6.08 -0.61
C ASP A 90 -23.50 7.15 -0.99
N TRP A 91 -23.82 8.02 -1.94
CA TRP A 91 -23.00 9.19 -2.26
C TRP A 91 -22.91 10.16 -1.07
N GLU A 92 -24.01 10.37 -0.33
CA GLU A 92 -24.00 11.20 0.89
C GLU A 92 -23.05 10.69 1.97
N LYS A 93 -22.94 9.38 2.17
CA LYS A 93 -22.02 8.78 3.17
C LYS A 93 -20.55 9.03 2.88
N LEU A 94 -20.19 9.25 1.61
CA LEU A 94 -18.81 9.47 1.18
C LEU A 94 -18.36 10.91 1.42
N LYS A 95 -19.29 11.80 1.72
CA LYS A 95 -19.00 13.22 1.82
C LYS A 95 -18.62 13.57 3.27
N GLY A 96 -17.55 14.33 3.43
CA GLY A 96 -17.12 14.87 4.72
C GLY A 96 -18.12 15.88 5.30
N GLU A 97 -18.01 16.09 6.61
CA GLU A 97 -18.83 17.06 7.34
C GLU A 97 -18.57 18.52 6.91
N ASP A 98 -17.37 18.80 6.41
CA ASP A 98 -16.88 20.11 5.98
C ASP A 98 -17.23 20.47 4.53
N TRP A 99 -17.98 19.61 3.84
CA TRP A 99 -18.29 19.80 2.43
C TRP A 99 -19.27 20.94 2.17
N VAL A 100 -18.97 21.74 1.15
CA VAL A 100 -19.88 22.79 0.66
C VAL A 100 -20.95 22.16 -0.24
N ARG A 101 -22.13 21.90 0.34
CA ARG A 101 -23.29 21.28 -0.32
C ARG A 101 -23.90 22.16 -1.40
N LEU A 102 -24.35 21.52 -2.49
CA LEU A 102 -25.23 22.16 -3.47
C LEU A 102 -26.68 22.10 -3.01
N THR A 103 -27.36 23.25 -3.07
CA THR A 103 -28.81 23.30 -2.89
C THR A 103 -29.54 23.07 -4.22
N ASP A 104 -30.77 22.57 -4.16
CA ASP A 104 -31.60 22.37 -5.37
C ASP A 104 -31.83 23.69 -6.13
N ALA A 105 -31.92 24.80 -5.41
CA ALA A 105 -32.05 26.13 -6.00
C ALA A 105 -30.80 26.53 -6.79
N GLU A 106 -29.61 26.24 -6.26
CA GLU A 106 -28.35 26.48 -6.96
C GLU A 106 -28.19 25.59 -8.18
N VAL A 107 -28.51 24.29 -8.08
CA VAL A 107 -28.49 23.37 -9.23
C VAL A 107 -29.42 23.88 -10.33
N LYS A 108 -30.64 24.28 -9.96
CA LYS A 108 -31.59 24.88 -10.92
C LYS A 108 -31.04 26.18 -11.54
N ALA A 109 -30.34 27.01 -10.77
CA ALA A 109 -29.72 28.21 -11.30
C ALA A 109 -28.58 27.89 -12.30
N LEU A 110 -27.74 26.88 -12.00
CA LEU A 110 -26.67 26.40 -12.86
C LEU A 110 -27.23 25.84 -14.18
N MET A 111 -28.28 25.00 -14.11
CA MET A 111 -28.93 24.46 -15.31
C MET A 111 -29.50 25.56 -16.23
N ASN A 112 -29.98 26.67 -15.67
CA ASN A 112 -30.54 27.79 -16.43
C ASN A 112 -29.50 28.87 -16.83
N LEU A 113 -28.25 28.75 -16.39
CA LEU A 113 -27.22 29.76 -16.65
C LEU A 113 -26.83 29.76 -18.12
N LYS A 114 -26.85 30.91 -18.78
CA LYS A 114 -26.35 31.03 -20.16
C LYS A 114 -24.83 30.97 -20.15
N VAL A 115 -24.27 29.88 -20.69
CA VAL A 115 -22.82 29.68 -20.84
C VAL A 115 -22.40 30.21 -22.22
N PRO A 116 -21.54 31.25 -22.31
CA PRO A 116 -21.07 31.78 -23.59
C PRO A 116 -20.29 30.74 -24.40
N PRO A 117 -20.33 30.75 -25.75
CA PRO A 117 -19.39 29.97 -26.56
C PRO A 117 -17.96 30.43 -26.26
N GLY A 118 -16.98 29.52 -26.23
CA GLY A 118 -15.58 29.89 -26.04
C GLY A 118 -15.19 30.29 -24.60
N TRP A 119 -16.11 30.24 -23.63
CA TRP A 119 -15.89 30.66 -22.24
C TRP A 119 -14.62 30.08 -21.60
N ALA A 120 -14.25 28.85 -21.94
CA ALA A 120 -13.09 28.17 -21.39
C ALA A 120 -11.75 28.86 -21.72
N PHE A 121 -11.70 29.65 -22.81
CA PHE A 121 -10.50 30.33 -23.29
C PHE A 121 -10.57 31.85 -23.11
N GLU A 122 -11.77 32.42 -23.10
CA GLU A 122 -11.98 33.88 -23.11
C GLU A 122 -12.20 34.47 -21.70
N GLU A 123 -12.70 33.68 -20.75
CA GLU A 123 -13.01 34.18 -19.41
C GLU A 123 -11.76 34.22 -18.53
N ALA A 124 -11.35 35.42 -18.10
CA ALA A 124 -10.18 35.62 -17.25
C ALA A 124 -10.49 35.39 -15.75
N ASP A 125 -11.75 35.57 -15.34
CA ASP A 125 -12.17 35.34 -13.96
C ASP A 125 -12.30 33.83 -13.69
N GLU A 126 -11.42 33.31 -12.82
CA GLU A 126 -11.40 31.89 -12.43
C GLU A 126 -12.71 31.43 -11.77
N ALA A 127 -13.33 32.28 -10.94
CA ALA A 127 -14.59 31.94 -10.28
C ALA A 127 -15.73 31.84 -11.29
N LEU A 128 -15.77 32.75 -12.27
CA LEU A 128 -16.75 32.72 -13.35
C LEU A 128 -16.50 31.55 -14.30
N ARG A 129 -15.24 31.24 -14.62
CA ARG A 129 -14.84 30.06 -15.40
C ARG A 129 -15.28 28.77 -14.70
N LYS A 130 -15.03 28.62 -13.40
CA LYS A 130 -15.50 27.48 -12.60
C LYS A 130 -17.02 27.36 -12.63
N LYS A 131 -17.74 28.47 -12.44
CA LYS A 131 -19.21 28.50 -12.50
C LYS A 131 -19.75 28.10 -13.87
N HIS A 132 -19.15 28.56 -14.96
CA HIS A 132 -19.53 28.16 -16.32
C HIS A 132 -19.26 26.67 -16.57
N ARG A 133 -18.13 26.13 -16.07
CA ARG A 133 -17.85 24.68 -16.09
C ARG A 133 -18.95 23.89 -15.41
N GLU A 134 -19.28 24.24 -14.16
CA GLU A 134 -20.32 23.58 -13.38
C GLU A 134 -21.68 23.63 -14.11
N ALA A 135 -22.07 24.80 -14.62
CA ALA A 135 -23.30 24.97 -15.39
C ALA A 135 -23.34 24.10 -16.65
N GLN A 136 -22.25 24.06 -17.42
CA GLN A 136 -22.17 23.22 -18.62
C GLN A 136 -22.34 21.74 -18.28
N LEU A 137 -21.74 21.27 -17.18
CA LEU A 137 -21.90 19.89 -16.74
C LEU A 137 -23.35 19.56 -16.38
N PHE A 138 -24.01 20.42 -15.58
CA PHE A 138 -25.41 20.22 -15.20
C PHE A 138 -26.37 20.31 -16.40
N GLN A 139 -26.06 21.15 -17.39
CA GLN A 139 -26.84 21.20 -18.63
C GLN A 139 -26.66 19.95 -19.49
N GLN A 140 -25.46 19.35 -19.49
CA GLN A 140 -25.15 18.17 -20.28
C GLN A 140 -25.70 16.88 -19.65
N PHE A 141 -25.54 16.71 -18.33
CA PHE A 141 -25.84 15.45 -17.64
C PHE A 141 -27.12 15.49 -16.81
N GLY A 142 -27.68 16.68 -16.57
CA GLY A 142 -28.79 16.87 -15.64
C GLY A 142 -28.34 16.82 -14.19
N ASP A 143 -29.33 16.78 -13.30
CA ASP A 143 -29.12 16.69 -11.86
C ASP A 143 -29.06 15.22 -11.43
N ILE A 144 -27.83 14.70 -11.26
CA ILE A 144 -27.57 13.32 -10.85
C ILE A 144 -26.53 13.27 -9.72
N PRO A 145 -26.56 12.24 -8.85
CA PRO A 145 -25.70 12.17 -7.66
C PRO A 145 -24.21 12.26 -7.95
N GLN A 146 -23.74 11.60 -9.01
CA GLN A 146 -22.34 11.60 -9.43
C GLN A 146 -21.84 13.02 -9.74
N LEU A 147 -22.65 13.80 -10.46
CA LEU A 147 -22.29 15.16 -10.80
C LEU A 147 -22.35 16.08 -9.58
N ARG A 148 -23.38 15.95 -8.72
CA ARG A 148 -23.43 16.68 -7.46
C ARG A 148 -22.19 16.41 -6.61
N TYR A 149 -21.84 15.14 -6.46
CA TYR A 149 -20.65 14.72 -5.71
C TYR A 149 -19.37 15.37 -6.26
N MET A 150 -19.11 15.26 -7.57
CA MET A 150 -17.91 15.83 -8.20
C MET A 150 -17.82 17.35 -8.00
N VAL A 151 -18.93 18.07 -8.14
CA VAL A 151 -18.94 19.54 -7.95
C VAL A 151 -18.73 19.93 -6.48
N GLU A 152 -19.38 19.26 -5.53
CA GLU A 152 -19.19 19.53 -4.11
C GLU A 152 -17.78 19.15 -3.63
N PHE A 153 -17.20 18.09 -4.19
CA PHE A 153 -15.82 17.68 -3.95
C PHE A 153 -14.83 18.75 -4.43
N ASP A 154 -14.99 19.23 -5.67
CA ASP A 154 -14.19 20.30 -6.28
C ASP A 154 -14.29 21.64 -5.51
N ARG A 155 -15.38 21.87 -4.77
CA ARG A 155 -15.56 23.05 -3.92
C ARG A 155 -14.85 22.92 -2.58
N THR A 156 -14.74 21.70 -2.09
CA THR A 156 -14.15 21.39 -0.78
C THR A 156 -12.66 21.04 -0.91
N TRP A 157 -12.15 20.83 -2.13
CA TRP A 157 -10.75 20.52 -2.36
C TRP A 157 -9.81 21.70 -2.00
N GLY A 158 -9.32 21.68 -0.76
CA GLY A 158 -8.06 22.28 -0.36
C GLY A 158 -6.99 21.21 -0.39
N GLY A 159 -5.87 21.45 -1.07
CA GLY A 159 -4.72 20.52 -1.05
C GLY A 159 -4.30 20.17 0.39
N GLY A 160 -3.65 19.02 0.58
CA GLY A 160 -3.25 18.57 1.90
C GLY A 160 -2.79 17.12 1.93
N ILE A 161 -2.53 16.63 3.15
CA ILE A 161 -2.16 15.24 3.40
C ILE A 161 -3.36 14.34 3.06
N VAL A 162 -3.12 13.30 2.27
CA VAL A 162 -4.16 12.33 1.91
C VAL A 162 -4.42 11.41 3.12
N THR A 163 -5.53 11.64 3.81
CA THR A 163 -6.03 10.75 4.86
C THR A 163 -6.78 9.55 4.26
N LEU A 164 -7.10 8.53 5.07
CA LEU A 164 -7.95 7.41 4.64
C LEU A 164 -9.31 7.89 4.10
N GLU A 165 -9.95 8.81 4.83
CA GLU A 165 -11.20 9.44 4.42
C GLU A 165 -11.05 10.15 3.08
N ARG A 166 -9.96 10.91 2.91
CA ARG A 166 -9.70 11.62 1.66
C ARG A 166 -9.45 10.68 0.48
N ALA A 167 -8.78 9.56 0.72
CA ALA A 167 -8.56 8.54 -0.29
C ALA A 167 -9.88 7.88 -0.73
N LYS A 168 -10.80 7.58 0.19
CA LYS A 168 -12.16 7.11 -0.16
C LYS A 168 -12.87 8.12 -1.07
N GLN A 169 -12.82 9.40 -0.69
CA GLN A 169 -13.46 10.47 -1.44
C GLN A 169 -12.90 10.62 -2.86
N LEU A 170 -11.58 10.47 -3.02
CA LEU A 170 -10.90 10.48 -4.32
C LEU A 170 -11.30 9.30 -5.21
N VAL A 171 -11.45 8.11 -4.64
CA VAL A 171 -11.95 6.94 -5.39
C VAL A 171 -13.36 7.20 -5.92
N ALA A 172 -14.25 7.73 -5.07
CA ALA A 172 -15.61 8.09 -5.44
C ALA A 172 -15.65 9.19 -6.51
N ASP A 173 -14.80 10.21 -6.41
CA ASP A 173 -14.69 11.27 -7.40
C ASP A 173 -14.25 10.73 -8.77
N MET A 174 -13.21 9.88 -8.81
CA MET A 174 -12.78 9.24 -10.05
C MET A 174 -13.85 8.29 -10.62
N ALA A 175 -14.63 7.62 -9.77
CA ALA A 175 -15.75 6.79 -10.20
C ALA A 175 -16.85 7.64 -10.86
N ALA A 176 -17.20 8.78 -10.25
CA ALA A 176 -18.13 9.75 -10.81
C ALA A 176 -17.63 10.33 -12.14
N MET A 177 -16.34 10.69 -12.20
CA MET A 177 -15.72 11.19 -13.43
C MET A 177 -15.74 10.16 -14.55
N TYR A 178 -15.44 8.89 -14.26
CA TYR A 178 -15.55 7.82 -15.26
C TYR A 178 -16.99 7.63 -15.73
N PHE A 179 -17.98 7.69 -14.82
CA PHE A 179 -19.39 7.57 -15.17
C PHE A 179 -19.84 8.66 -16.14
N LEU A 180 -19.48 9.91 -15.88
CA LEU A 180 -19.83 11.06 -16.72
C LEU A 180 -19.06 11.06 -18.05
N PHE A 181 -17.81 10.60 -18.02
CA PHE A 181 -16.89 10.64 -19.16
C PHE A 181 -16.19 9.29 -19.33
N PRO A 182 -16.89 8.27 -19.86
CA PRO A 182 -16.29 6.94 -19.99
C PRO A 182 -15.15 6.98 -21.01
N GLY A 183 -13.97 6.52 -20.57
CA GLY A 183 -12.79 6.48 -21.41
C GLY A 183 -11.61 5.81 -20.71
N PRO A 184 -10.60 5.34 -21.47
CA PRO A 184 -9.46 4.61 -20.92
C PRO A 184 -8.65 5.44 -19.92
N GLY A 185 -8.51 6.75 -20.13
CA GLY A 185 -7.79 7.63 -19.20
C GLY A 185 -8.48 7.78 -17.85
N ASN A 186 -9.81 7.91 -17.84
CA ASN A 186 -10.58 8.00 -16.59
C ASN A 186 -10.65 6.66 -15.87
N GLN A 187 -10.72 5.54 -16.62
CA GLN A 187 -10.62 4.21 -16.03
C GLN A 187 -9.28 4.00 -15.33
N GLN A 188 -8.18 4.37 -16.00
CA GLN A 188 -6.84 4.29 -15.42
C GLN A 188 -6.71 5.16 -14.16
N SER A 189 -7.29 6.35 -14.18
CA SER A 189 -7.29 7.27 -13.02
C SER A 189 -8.06 6.70 -11.83
N PHE A 190 -9.21 6.08 -12.08
CA PHE A 190 -9.98 5.35 -11.07
C PHE A 190 -9.18 4.20 -10.46
N GLU A 191 -8.59 3.32 -11.27
CA GLU A 191 -7.77 2.21 -10.74
C GLU A 191 -6.53 2.71 -9.99
N LYS A 192 -5.92 3.81 -10.44
CA LYS A 192 -4.81 4.45 -9.72
C LYS A 192 -5.24 4.89 -8.32
N MET A 193 -6.39 5.54 -8.17
CA MET A 193 -6.89 5.96 -6.86
C MET A 193 -7.30 4.77 -5.99
N ARG A 194 -7.85 3.69 -6.58
CA ARG A 194 -8.15 2.45 -5.83
C ARG A 194 -6.88 1.81 -5.27
N ASN A 195 -5.82 1.72 -6.07
CA ASN A 195 -4.53 1.18 -5.62
C ASN A 195 -3.93 2.04 -4.50
N MET A 196 -4.09 3.37 -4.57
CA MET A 196 -3.67 4.27 -3.50
C MET A 196 -4.46 4.01 -2.20
N LEU A 197 -5.80 3.92 -2.28
CA LEU A 197 -6.64 3.58 -1.13
C LEU A 197 -6.25 2.22 -0.54
N GLN A 198 -6.01 1.21 -1.38
CA GLN A 198 -5.54 -0.10 -0.96
C GLN A 198 -4.21 0.01 -0.19
N SER A 199 -3.23 0.76 -0.71
CA SER A 199 -1.95 0.96 -0.03
C SER A 199 -2.11 1.60 1.36
N ILE A 200 -3.00 2.61 1.47
CA ILE A 200 -3.29 3.27 2.75
C ILE A 200 -3.96 2.30 3.73
N ILE A 201 -4.91 1.49 3.28
CA ILE A 201 -5.57 0.46 4.10
C ILE A 201 -4.52 -0.54 4.61
N GLU A 202 -3.67 -1.06 3.74
CA GLU A 202 -2.62 -2.01 4.12
C GLU A 202 -1.59 -1.40 5.07
N GLN A 203 -1.22 -0.13 4.87
CA GLN A 203 -0.38 0.60 5.82
C GLN A 203 -1.07 0.77 7.19
N GLY A 204 -2.36 1.11 7.20
CA GLY A 204 -3.16 1.23 8.42
C GLY A 204 -3.26 -0.09 9.19
N LYS A 205 -3.52 -1.20 8.50
CA LYS A 205 -3.52 -2.55 9.09
C LYS A 205 -2.18 -2.91 9.72
N ARG A 206 -1.07 -2.67 9.00
CA ARG A 206 0.28 -2.89 9.53
C ARG A 206 0.54 -2.05 10.79
N SER A 207 0.06 -0.80 10.81
CA SER A 207 0.20 0.07 11.98
C SER A 207 -0.62 -0.42 13.18
N LEU A 208 -1.85 -0.89 12.96
CA LEU A 208 -2.68 -1.47 14.02
C LEU A 208 -2.07 -2.74 14.59
N GLU A 209 -1.59 -3.63 13.72
CA GLU A 209 -0.93 -4.86 14.12
C GLU A 209 0.35 -4.59 14.92
N LYS A 210 1.17 -3.62 14.50
CA LYS A 210 2.36 -3.23 15.26
C LYS A 210 2.01 -2.75 16.68
N GLU A 211 0.92 -2.01 16.82
CA GLU A 211 0.47 -1.50 18.10
C GLU A 211 -0.15 -2.61 18.98
N GLU A 212 -0.88 -3.54 18.40
CA GLU A 212 -1.34 -4.75 19.09
C GLU A 212 -0.17 -5.57 19.62
N LEU A 213 0.87 -5.77 18.82
CA LEU A 213 2.10 -6.46 19.23
C LEU A 213 2.81 -5.72 20.38
N ARG A 214 2.84 -4.38 20.35
CA ARG A 214 3.40 -3.58 21.45
C ARG A 214 2.61 -3.77 22.75
N LEU A 215 1.28 -3.81 22.67
CA LEU A 215 0.43 -4.08 23.84
C LEU A 215 0.59 -5.51 24.35
N LEU A 216 0.73 -6.49 23.46
CA LEU A 216 1.06 -7.87 23.82
C LEU A 216 2.41 -7.91 24.53
N GLU A 217 3.44 -7.24 24.01
CA GLU A 217 4.76 -7.23 24.65
C GLU A 217 4.73 -6.62 26.05
N GLN A 218 3.99 -5.53 26.25
CA GLN A 218 3.77 -4.98 27.59
C GLN A 218 3.08 -6.00 28.51
N LEU A 219 2.04 -6.69 28.00
CA LEU A 219 1.33 -7.72 28.76
C LEU A 219 2.25 -8.91 29.10
N ARG A 220 3.20 -9.26 28.23
CA ARG A 220 4.21 -10.31 28.49
C ARG A 220 5.01 -10.02 29.76
N ILE A 221 5.41 -8.77 29.94
CA ILE A 221 6.20 -8.31 31.09
C ILE A 221 5.34 -8.26 32.36
N GLU A 222 4.09 -7.80 32.25
CA GLU A 222 3.19 -7.58 33.39
C GLU A 222 2.49 -8.86 33.89
N ASP A 223 2.00 -9.70 32.98
CA ASP A 223 1.25 -10.92 33.25
C ASP A 223 1.49 -11.95 32.13
N PRO A 224 2.55 -12.78 32.26
CA PRO A 224 2.89 -13.81 31.28
C PRO A 224 1.76 -14.80 30.96
N GLU A 225 0.89 -15.12 31.93
CA GLU A 225 -0.23 -16.03 31.70
C GLU A 225 -1.32 -15.39 30.84
N ALA A 226 -1.66 -14.13 31.14
CA ALA A 226 -2.58 -13.35 30.31
C ALA A 226 -2.00 -13.14 28.91
N TRP A 227 -0.69 -12.89 28.79
CA TRP A 227 -0.01 -12.80 27.50
C TRP A 227 -0.18 -14.07 26.69
N VAL A 228 0.10 -15.26 27.24
CA VAL A 228 -0.07 -16.54 26.52
C VAL A 228 -1.50 -16.68 25.99
N LYS A 229 -2.51 -16.28 26.77
CA LYS A 229 -3.91 -16.32 26.34
C LYS A 229 -4.19 -15.37 25.19
N SER A 230 -3.67 -14.14 25.26
CA SER A 230 -3.84 -13.13 24.21
C SER A 230 -3.09 -13.51 22.93
N MET A 231 -1.85 -14.02 23.07
CA MET A 231 -1.07 -14.58 21.98
C MET A 231 -1.77 -15.72 21.26
N ARG A 232 -2.41 -16.63 22.02
CA ARG A 232 -3.23 -17.69 21.45
C ARG A 232 -4.35 -17.12 20.57
N ALA A 233 -5.03 -16.08 21.01
CA ALA A 233 -6.08 -15.43 20.23
C ALA A 233 -5.50 -14.79 18.96
N PHE A 234 -4.42 -14.02 19.08
CA PHE A 234 -3.69 -13.39 17.98
C PHE A 234 -3.28 -14.41 16.90
N PHE A 235 -2.63 -15.50 17.29
CA PHE A 235 -2.19 -16.54 16.36
C PHE A 235 -3.35 -17.27 15.67
N ILE A 236 -4.44 -17.54 16.39
CA ILE A 236 -5.62 -18.17 15.81
C ILE A 236 -6.29 -17.24 14.80
N GLU A 237 -6.33 -15.94 15.07
CA GLU A 237 -6.84 -14.95 14.13
C GLU A 237 -5.99 -14.88 12.86
N LYS A 238 -4.65 -14.78 13.01
CA LYS A 238 -3.72 -14.61 11.88
C LYS A 238 -3.55 -15.87 11.03
N HIS A 239 -3.47 -17.03 11.66
CA HIS A 239 -3.08 -18.28 11.00
C HIS A 239 -4.17 -19.36 11.03
N GLY A 240 -5.32 -19.07 11.63
CA GLY A 240 -6.38 -20.04 11.87
C GLY A 240 -6.07 -21.04 12.98
N ASN A 241 -7.12 -21.70 13.48
CA ASN A 241 -6.99 -22.74 14.51
C ASN A 241 -6.56 -24.09 13.90
N THR A 242 -5.30 -24.19 13.50
CA THR A 242 -4.72 -25.40 12.91
C THR A 242 -3.86 -26.18 13.92
N PRO A 243 -3.55 -27.47 13.68
CA PRO A 243 -2.58 -28.19 14.52
C PRO A 243 -1.20 -27.53 14.57
N GLY A 244 -0.75 -26.94 13.46
CA GLY A 244 0.51 -26.20 13.38
C GLY A 244 0.50 -24.96 14.27
N THR A 245 -0.55 -24.14 14.17
CA THR A 245 -0.75 -22.96 15.02
C THR A 245 -0.76 -23.33 16.50
N ASN A 246 -1.50 -24.38 16.88
CA ASN A 246 -1.55 -24.84 18.28
C ASN A 246 -0.19 -25.35 18.78
N THR A 247 0.62 -25.97 17.91
CA THR A 247 1.98 -26.41 18.25
C THR A 247 2.89 -25.22 18.57
N ILE A 248 2.81 -24.14 17.77
CA ILE A 248 3.54 -22.90 18.02
C ILE A 248 3.11 -22.25 19.34
N ILE A 249 1.80 -22.11 19.55
CA ILE A 249 1.23 -21.51 20.77
C ILE A 249 1.66 -22.26 22.02
N GLU A 250 1.61 -23.60 22.03
CA GLU A 250 2.02 -24.39 23.20
C GLU A 250 3.53 -24.28 23.45
N PHE A 251 4.35 -24.21 22.40
CA PHE A 251 5.79 -23.98 22.56
C PHE A 251 6.08 -22.60 23.16
N LEU A 252 5.44 -21.54 22.64
CA LEU A 252 5.56 -20.18 23.18
C LEU A 252 5.12 -20.11 24.65
N ARG A 253 4.01 -20.79 25.00
CA ARG A 253 3.56 -20.90 26.39
C ARG A 253 4.62 -21.50 27.29
N LYS A 254 5.22 -22.62 26.88
CA LYS A 254 6.28 -23.27 27.67
C LYS A 254 7.54 -22.43 27.76
N LEU A 255 7.84 -21.70 26.68
CA LEU A 255 8.98 -20.80 26.66
C LEU A 255 8.79 -19.67 27.66
N GLU A 256 7.65 -18.98 27.59
CA GLU A 256 7.39 -17.80 28.41
C GLU A 256 7.20 -18.12 29.90
N LEU A 257 6.60 -19.27 30.21
CA LEU A 257 6.37 -19.71 31.58
C LEU A 257 7.53 -20.57 32.15
N ASP A 258 8.67 -20.60 31.47
CA ASP A 258 9.86 -21.41 31.83
C ASP A 258 9.54 -22.89 32.14
N LEU A 259 8.57 -23.45 31.42
CA LEU A 259 8.20 -24.85 31.56
C LEU A 259 9.20 -25.76 30.82
N PRO A 260 9.44 -26.99 31.31
CA PRO A 260 10.29 -27.95 30.62
C PRO A 260 9.79 -28.24 29.20
N ARG A 261 10.73 -28.23 28.25
CA ARG A 261 10.52 -28.53 26.83
C ARG A 261 11.31 -29.78 26.47
N ALA A 262 10.71 -30.73 25.78
CA ALA A 262 11.39 -31.93 25.29
C ALA A 262 11.86 -31.76 23.84
N ASP A 263 12.90 -32.48 23.44
CA ASP A 263 13.47 -32.40 22.08
C ASP A 263 12.45 -32.67 20.97
N ASN A 264 11.50 -33.59 21.20
CA ASN A 264 10.43 -33.84 20.24
C ASN A 264 9.51 -32.61 20.06
N GLU A 265 9.27 -31.85 21.12
CA GLU A 265 8.48 -30.61 21.08
C GLU A 265 9.21 -29.51 20.31
N CYS A 266 10.52 -29.35 20.51
CA CYS A 266 11.35 -28.43 19.73
C CYS A 266 11.32 -28.79 18.22
N ARG A 267 11.42 -30.08 17.88
CA ARG A 267 11.31 -30.54 16.48
C ARG A 267 9.93 -30.27 15.90
N SER A 268 8.87 -30.54 16.67
CA SER A 268 7.49 -30.25 16.26
C SER A 268 7.27 -28.76 16.04
N TYR A 269 7.78 -27.91 16.93
CA TYR A 269 7.76 -26.45 16.76
C TYR A 269 8.44 -26.03 15.47
N LEU A 270 9.71 -26.40 15.26
CA LEU A 270 10.45 -26.00 14.05
C LEU A 270 9.78 -26.52 12.78
N THR A 271 9.17 -27.71 12.81
CA THR A 271 8.40 -28.25 11.69
C THR A 271 7.17 -27.38 11.41
N ALA A 272 6.40 -27.03 12.44
CA ALA A 272 5.22 -26.19 12.32
C ALA A 272 5.58 -24.78 11.83
N TYR A 273 6.58 -24.14 12.46
CA TYR A 273 7.11 -22.83 12.09
C TYR A 273 7.56 -22.80 10.62
N ASN A 274 8.34 -23.79 10.17
CA ASN A 274 8.77 -23.85 8.78
C ASN A 274 7.60 -24.06 7.82
N ALA A 275 6.62 -24.89 8.18
CA ALA A 275 5.43 -25.10 7.35
C ALA A 275 4.60 -23.81 7.21
N LEU A 276 4.50 -23.01 8.28
CA LEU A 276 3.77 -21.75 8.30
C LEU A 276 4.47 -20.64 7.50
N TYR A 277 5.80 -20.53 7.56
CA TYR A 277 6.52 -19.38 6.99
C TYR A 277 7.29 -19.67 5.70
N THR A 278 7.85 -20.88 5.55
CA THR A 278 8.64 -21.24 4.34
C THR A 278 7.76 -21.35 3.11
N ALA A 279 6.51 -21.80 3.27
CA ALA A 279 5.56 -21.93 2.16
C ALA A 279 5.29 -20.60 1.45
N PHE A 280 5.46 -19.47 2.15
CA PHE A 280 5.16 -18.14 1.63
C PHE A 280 6.41 -17.32 1.28
N LYS A 281 7.63 -17.85 1.50
CA LYS A 281 8.91 -17.10 1.42
C LYS A 281 8.91 -15.82 2.29
N ILE A 282 8.08 -15.78 3.31
CA ILE A 282 7.98 -14.66 4.25
C ILE A 282 8.66 -15.12 5.52
N ARG A 283 9.64 -14.35 6.00
CA ARG A 283 10.15 -14.52 7.36
C ARG A 283 9.08 -14.02 8.34
N SER A 284 8.89 -14.69 9.47
CA SER A 284 8.06 -14.12 10.54
C SER A 284 8.56 -12.70 10.83
N THR A 285 7.64 -11.79 11.06
CA THR A 285 7.95 -10.41 11.46
C THR A 285 7.80 -10.21 12.96
N TYR A 286 7.61 -11.30 13.72
CA TYR A 286 7.32 -11.25 15.14
C TYR A 286 8.51 -11.73 15.98
N GLU A 287 9.07 -10.83 16.80
CA GLU A 287 10.33 -11.08 17.54
C GLU A 287 10.24 -12.28 18.50
N TYR A 288 9.07 -12.51 19.11
CA TYR A 288 8.88 -13.67 20.00
C TYR A 288 8.93 -15.01 19.26
N GLU A 289 8.56 -15.08 17.97
CA GLU A 289 8.73 -16.32 17.19
C GLU A 289 10.18 -16.54 16.78
N TYR A 290 10.92 -15.46 16.50
CA TYR A 290 12.36 -15.53 16.30
C TYR A 290 13.08 -16.03 17.54
N TYR A 291 12.76 -15.45 18.70
CA TYR A 291 13.28 -15.91 19.98
C TYR A 291 12.98 -17.40 20.19
N ALA A 292 11.72 -17.82 20.00
CA ALA A 292 11.32 -19.22 20.15
C ALA A 292 12.00 -20.16 19.15
N MET A 293 12.22 -19.72 17.92
CA MET A 293 12.96 -20.48 16.91
C MET A 293 14.42 -20.67 17.29
N PHE A 294 15.09 -19.64 17.81
CA PHE A 294 16.46 -19.75 18.29
C PHE A 294 16.55 -20.66 19.51
N GLU A 295 15.65 -20.53 20.49
CA GLU A 295 15.60 -21.41 21.67
C GLU A 295 15.36 -22.88 21.30
N ALA A 296 14.41 -23.15 20.39
CA ALA A 296 14.16 -24.51 19.91
C ALA A 296 15.36 -25.10 19.17
N SER A 297 16.07 -24.28 18.39
CA SER A 297 17.25 -24.69 17.63
C SER A 297 18.42 -24.99 18.55
N ASP A 298 18.72 -24.10 19.49
CA ASP A 298 19.81 -24.20 20.47
C ASP A 298 19.65 -25.44 21.35
N GLN A 299 18.43 -25.73 21.79
CA GLN A 299 18.15 -26.93 22.58
C GLN A 299 18.44 -28.23 21.80
N LEU A 300 18.04 -28.31 20.53
CA LEU A 300 18.25 -29.51 19.71
C LEU A 300 19.69 -29.71 19.27
N ARG A 301 20.36 -28.60 19.00
CA ARG A 301 21.74 -28.56 18.55
C ARG A 301 22.30 -27.21 18.98
N PRO A 302 23.19 -27.18 20.00
CA PRO A 302 23.77 -25.94 20.48
C PRO A 302 24.25 -25.09 19.31
N ILE A 303 23.81 -23.83 19.30
CA ILE A 303 24.16 -22.91 18.22
C ILE A 303 25.65 -22.58 18.36
N VAL A 304 26.46 -23.09 17.44
CA VAL A 304 27.92 -22.84 17.41
C VAL A 304 28.31 -21.63 16.58
N ALA A 305 27.37 -21.09 15.79
CA ALA A 305 27.60 -19.90 14.99
C ALA A 305 27.45 -18.65 15.87
N GLU A 306 28.47 -17.80 15.87
CA GLU A 306 28.58 -16.61 16.73
C GLU A 306 27.39 -15.65 16.59
N VAL A 307 27.01 -15.32 15.34
CA VAL A 307 25.94 -14.34 15.09
C VAL A 307 24.56 -14.81 15.60
N PRO A 308 24.05 -16.01 15.24
CA PRO A 308 22.80 -16.52 15.79
C PRO A 308 22.81 -16.69 17.32
N LEU A 309 23.94 -17.10 17.90
CA LEU A 309 24.06 -17.25 19.35
C LEU A 309 23.96 -15.89 20.06
N ARG A 310 24.67 -14.88 19.56
CA ARG A 310 24.62 -13.51 20.09
C ARG A 310 23.21 -12.91 20.04
N ILE A 311 22.49 -13.13 18.94
CA ILE A 311 21.09 -12.69 18.82
C ILE A 311 20.21 -13.35 19.90
N LEU A 312 20.36 -14.66 20.09
CA LEU A 312 19.64 -15.39 21.13
C LEU A 312 19.99 -14.89 22.55
N GLU A 313 21.26 -14.58 22.81
CA GLU A 313 21.70 -14.02 24.09
C GLU A 313 21.07 -12.65 24.37
N LYS A 314 20.98 -11.75 23.38
CA LYS A 314 20.27 -10.47 23.52
C LYS A 314 18.80 -10.64 23.88
N TYR A 315 18.11 -11.61 23.26
CA TYR A 315 16.73 -11.92 23.65
C TYR A 315 16.61 -12.43 25.09
N ARG A 316 17.52 -13.33 25.50
CA ARG A 316 17.55 -13.86 26.88
C ARG A 316 17.80 -12.75 27.90
N GLU A 317 18.73 -11.84 27.61
CA GLU A 317 19.02 -10.65 28.43
C GLU A 317 17.81 -9.72 28.52
N ALA A 318 17.23 -9.32 27.38
CA ALA A 318 16.04 -8.47 27.35
C ALA A 318 14.87 -9.11 28.14
N ARG A 319 14.66 -10.42 27.99
CA ARG A 319 13.65 -11.16 28.76
C ARG A 319 13.94 -11.12 30.26
N ALA A 320 15.19 -11.35 30.67
CA ALA A 320 15.59 -11.33 32.08
C ALA A 320 15.46 -9.94 32.72
N GLU A 321 15.66 -8.88 31.94
CA GLU A 321 15.56 -7.48 32.38
C GLU A 321 14.13 -6.91 32.28
N GLY A 322 13.19 -7.66 31.70
CA GLY A 322 11.82 -7.17 31.44
C GLY A 322 11.78 -6.08 30.37
N ILE A 323 12.73 -6.10 29.43
CA ILE A 323 12.79 -5.20 28.29
C ILE A 323 11.99 -5.80 27.13
N SER A 324 11.28 -4.93 26.42
CA SER A 324 10.56 -5.27 25.19
C SER A 324 11.53 -5.77 24.11
N PHE A 325 11.20 -6.87 23.44
CA PHE A 325 12.01 -7.37 22.34
C PHE A 325 12.15 -6.38 21.17
N TYR A 326 11.21 -5.43 21.04
CA TYR A 326 11.24 -4.37 20.03
C TYR A 326 12.15 -3.20 20.40
N ASP A 327 12.60 -3.13 21.66
CA ASP A 327 13.48 -2.08 22.17
C ASP A 327 14.92 -2.58 22.37
N ILE A 328 15.24 -3.79 21.90
CA ILE A 328 16.61 -4.32 21.89
C ILE A 328 17.48 -3.46 20.98
N ASP A 329 18.60 -2.96 21.52
CA ASP A 329 19.60 -2.26 20.73
C ASP A 329 20.43 -3.26 19.91
N TRP A 330 20.13 -3.29 18.61
CA TRP A 330 20.84 -4.11 17.64
C TRP A 330 22.11 -3.45 17.09
N ASP A 331 22.29 -2.13 17.28
CA ASP A 331 23.31 -1.30 16.60
C ASP A 331 24.64 -1.20 17.37
N ASN A 332 24.70 -1.63 18.63
CA ASN A 332 25.92 -1.56 19.45
C ASN A 332 26.99 -2.64 19.15
N ASP A 333 26.95 -3.33 18.00
CA ASP A 333 27.93 -4.38 17.65
C ASP A 333 28.45 -4.35 16.20
#